data_AF-A0A926HR96-F1
#
_entry.id   AF-A0A926HR96-F1
#
_cell.length_a   1.000
_cell.length_b   1.000
_cell.length_c   1.000
_cell.angle_alpha   90.00
_cell.angle_beta   90.00
_cell.angle_gamma   90.00
#
_symmetry.space_group_name_H-M   'P 1'
#
loop_
_entity.id
_entity.type
_entity.pdbx_description
1 polymer ?
#
loop_
_entity_poly.entity_id
_entity_poly.type
_entity_poly.pdbx_seq_one_letter_code
_entity_poly.pdbx_strand_id
1 'polypeptide(L)'
;MKNTWTKYQRLALDASCIGFASRGADSYPYFCTPVGARILGWAGVDGIHFCFVRGFGETVFAVSPMAEPGDYVHPVAATFADFLRLLLACGDTAALEQARLWDEARFDAFLRENPPSSEARAVLGAIADGLGLSPMPQPFVYLRTLQAGFDPGRIRYSEDCELLGPEPAAPEPPWRVSFEGSFWGHKKGARAGREIPLGIHFNWCGRHWLVPAVYACGAGLVVDLCAEVPREHIRAFVDRWNLRADSAAEDFSDEEQMTLDAENPLNVCAELQLSLNGRTLSASHGCSLAWNPLPLGVDQTEARYVIDHYGLDSASGWVISRTCFPWAAKRRPPMRSLRLTLRQGPVSRPGPHFHAAPGDKVVFIRPATGERHTLTVHECENQVMDARYFGGKDREYPTHFTTVTYTLSPELPDGVLRIEDCARSDHPRRRAENCSRAENCSRAAGEPEAVEDVCAVAIIGGADGPTAILLPDGGSERLHAACSALHFSPVGDVEWRMVFSEKSGGDITVTLWET
;
A
#
# COMPACT_ATOMS: atom_id res chain seq x y z
N MET A 1 32.97 18.84 31.03
CA MET A 1 31.49 18.89 31.06
C MET A 1 30.85 20.29 30.97
N LYS A 2 31.57 21.43 30.93
CA LYS A 2 30.89 22.76 30.94
C LYS A 2 31.48 23.87 30.05
N ASN A 3 32.60 23.69 29.34
CA ASN A 3 33.26 24.86 28.76
C ASN A 3 32.70 25.27 27.38
N THR A 4 32.73 24.39 26.38
CA THR A 4 32.41 24.79 24.99
C THR A 4 30.91 25.01 24.76
N TRP A 5 30.03 24.15 25.27
CA TRP A 5 28.57 24.35 25.17
C TRP A 5 28.13 25.66 25.85
N THR A 6 28.59 25.94 27.06
CA THR A 6 28.24 27.18 27.76
C THR A 6 28.86 28.41 27.11
N LYS A 7 30.06 28.31 26.55
CA LYS A 7 30.66 29.39 25.74
C LYS A 7 29.84 29.65 24.47
N TYR A 8 29.43 28.60 23.77
CA TYR A 8 28.57 28.70 22.59
C TYR A 8 27.26 29.41 22.91
N GLN A 9 26.56 29.01 23.99
CA GLN A 9 25.33 29.67 24.43
C GLN A 9 25.50 31.18 24.71
N ARG A 10 26.69 31.62 25.15
CA ARG A 10 26.99 33.04 25.39
C ARG A 10 27.19 33.86 24.12
N LEU A 11 27.43 33.22 22.98
CA LEU A 11 27.50 33.91 21.69
C LEU A 11 26.10 34.40 21.24
N ALA A 12 25.02 33.82 21.80
CA ALA A 12 23.64 34.21 21.52
C ALA A 12 23.32 34.30 20.01
N LEU A 13 23.86 33.36 19.23
CA LEU A 13 23.67 33.28 17.79
C LEU A 13 22.35 32.60 17.46
N ASP A 14 21.67 33.10 16.42
CA ASP A 14 20.64 32.32 15.73
C ASP A 14 21.34 31.39 14.72
N ALA A 15 21.37 30.11 15.04
CA ALA A 15 21.98 29.06 14.22
C ALA A 15 20.94 28.25 13.43
N SER A 16 19.72 28.77 13.25
CA SER A 16 18.69 28.12 12.43
C SER A 16 19.11 27.93 10.98
N CYS A 17 19.87 28.88 10.41
CA CYS A 17 20.37 28.83 9.03
C CYS A 17 21.43 27.74 8.77
N ILE A 18 21.93 27.07 9.81
CA ILE A 18 22.83 25.91 9.72
C ILE A 18 22.20 24.63 10.27
N GLY A 19 20.87 24.63 10.39
CA GLY A 19 20.08 23.50 10.88
C GLY A 19 20.21 23.24 12.38
N PHE A 20 20.61 24.25 13.18
CA PHE A 20 20.79 24.11 14.63
C PHE A 20 19.99 25.17 15.40
N ALA A 21 18.68 25.15 15.22
CA ALA A 21 17.76 26.11 15.83
C ALA A 21 17.55 25.84 17.33
N SER A 22 17.51 26.92 18.12
CA SER A 22 17.10 26.85 19.53
C SER A 22 15.58 27.04 19.62
N ARG A 23 14.83 25.99 19.93
CA ARG A 23 13.44 26.12 20.41
C ARG A 23 13.49 26.40 21.91
N GLY A 24 12.73 27.39 22.40
CA GLY A 24 12.75 27.84 23.79
C GLY A 24 12.37 26.75 24.82
N ALA A 25 12.13 27.16 26.07
CA ALA A 25 11.87 26.25 27.19
C ALA A 25 10.65 25.32 27.05
N ASP A 26 9.80 25.55 26.04
CA ASP A 26 8.56 24.81 25.77
C ASP A 26 8.74 23.64 24.76
N SER A 27 9.97 23.24 24.41
CA SER A 27 10.17 22.10 23.52
C SER A 27 9.93 20.78 24.27
N TYR A 28 8.82 20.12 23.97
CA TYR A 28 8.54 18.78 24.48
C TYR A 28 9.45 17.74 23.81
N PRO A 29 9.96 16.75 24.56
CA PRO A 29 10.69 15.63 23.97
C PRO A 29 9.76 14.88 23.01
N TYR A 30 10.27 14.56 21.82
CA TYR A 30 9.62 13.66 20.86
C TYR A 30 9.56 12.23 21.42
N PHE A 31 8.66 11.39 20.92
CA PHE A 31 8.50 10.00 21.41
C PHE A 31 9.83 9.21 21.39
N CYS A 32 10.65 9.42 20.36
CA CYS A 32 11.96 8.77 20.17
C CYS A 32 13.12 9.46 20.91
N THR A 33 12.85 10.44 21.76
CA THR A 33 13.89 11.15 22.53
C THR A 33 14.36 10.26 23.69
N PRO A 34 15.67 9.99 23.83
CA PRO A 34 16.19 9.17 24.92
C PRO A 34 15.83 9.69 26.32
N VAL A 35 15.60 8.76 27.24
CA VAL A 35 15.36 9.09 28.64
C VAL A 35 16.61 9.77 29.23
N GLY A 36 16.41 10.95 29.80
CA GLY A 36 17.51 11.77 30.34
C GLY A 36 18.32 12.51 29.27
N ALA A 37 17.78 12.65 28.06
CA ALA A 37 18.34 13.53 27.04
C ALA A 37 18.25 15.01 27.46
N ARG A 38 19.27 15.78 27.12
CA ARG A 38 19.26 17.24 27.14
C ARG A 38 19.40 17.73 25.70
N ILE A 39 18.31 18.25 25.15
CA ILE A 39 18.25 18.78 23.79
C ILE A 39 19.12 20.05 23.69
N LEU A 40 19.86 20.15 22.60
CA LEU A 40 20.82 21.22 22.29
C LEU A 40 20.31 22.11 21.16
N GLY A 41 19.67 21.54 20.15
CA GLY A 41 19.16 22.26 19.00
C GLY A 41 18.38 21.32 18.07
N TRP A 42 17.66 21.92 17.12
CA TRP A 42 16.76 21.23 16.19
C TRP A 42 17.16 21.52 14.75
N ALA A 43 17.07 20.49 13.90
CA ALA A 43 17.14 20.62 12.46
C ALA A 43 15.71 20.78 11.92
N GLY A 44 15.35 22.01 11.54
CA GLY A 44 14.08 22.31 10.89
C GLY A 44 12.84 22.08 11.77
N VAL A 45 11.75 21.63 11.13
CA VAL A 45 10.44 21.42 11.77
C VAL A 45 10.06 19.95 11.96
N ASP A 46 10.78 19.04 11.31
CA ASP A 46 10.48 17.60 11.19
C ASP A 46 10.82 16.77 12.45
N GLY A 47 11.09 17.46 13.56
CA GLY A 47 11.37 16.82 14.85
C GLY A 47 12.79 16.25 15.01
N ILE A 48 13.66 16.40 14.01
CA ILE A 48 15.08 16.03 14.12
C ILE A 48 15.77 16.96 15.11
N HIS A 49 16.45 16.38 16.09
CA HIS A 49 17.14 17.16 17.13
C HIS A 49 18.43 16.54 17.61
N PHE A 50 19.28 17.39 18.17
CA PHE A 50 20.58 17.00 18.71
C PHE A 50 20.55 17.08 20.23
N CYS A 51 21.05 16.06 20.91
CA CYS A 51 21.02 16.01 22.37
C CYS A 51 22.30 15.42 22.99
N PHE A 52 22.52 15.72 24.27
CA PHE A 52 23.35 14.88 25.13
C PHE A 52 22.47 13.85 25.82
N VAL A 53 22.94 12.61 25.93
CA VAL A 53 22.25 11.56 26.70
C VAL A 53 23.00 11.31 28.00
N ARG A 54 22.30 11.31 29.14
CA ARG A 54 22.89 11.03 30.45
C ARG A 54 23.58 9.65 30.42
N GLY A 55 24.85 9.61 30.84
CA GLY A 55 25.65 8.37 30.86
C GLY A 55 26.60 8.20 29.67
N PHE A 56 26.54 9.09 28.67
CA PHE A 56 27.39 9.05 27.48
C PHE A 56 28.38 10.22 27.38
N GLY A 57 28.74 10.82 28.52
CA GLY A 57 29.75 11.89 28.57
C GLY A 57 29.32 13.16 27.83
N GLU A 58 30.17 13.63 26.90
CA GLU A 58 29.93 14.81 26.06
C GLU A 58 29.53 14.46 24.62
N THR A 59 29.20 13.19 24.36
CA THR A 59 28.78 12.73 23.04
C THR A 59 27.48 13.41 22.62
N VAL A 60 27.49 14.03 21.44
CA VAL A 60 26.32 14.60 20.79
C VAL A 60 25.67 13.52 19.93
N PHE A 61 24.38 13.32 20.15
CA PHE A 61 23.55 12.40 19.39
C PHE A 61 22.63 13.19 18.48
N ALA A 62 22.40 12.67 17.28
CA ALA A 62 21.25 13.04 16.46
C ALA A 62 20.09 12.08 16.77
N VAL A 63 18.90 12.63 16.88
CA VAL A 63 17.64 11.91 17.08
C VAL A 63 16.75 12.21 15.89
N SER A 64 16.34 11.16 15.18
CA SER A 64 15.58 11.26 13.92
C SER A 64 14.27 10.49 14.04
N PRO A 65 13.10 11.16 14.10
CA PRO A 65 11.80 10.50 14.18
C PRO A 65 11.45 9.68 12.94
N MET A 66 12.10 9.96 11.81
CA MET A 66 11.90 9.29 10.53
C MET A 66 12.78 8.05 10.34
N ALA A 67 13.64 7.72 11.30
CA ALA A 67 14.46 6.51 11.26
C ALA A 67 13.63 5.25 11.58
N GLU A 68 14.12 4.08 11.16
CA GLU A 68 13.50 2.80 11.47
C GLU A 68 13.38 2.59 13.00
N PRO A 69 12.31 1.90 13.47
CA PRO A 69 12.15 1.70 14.90
C PRO A 69 13.31 0.91 15.53
N GLY A 70 13.87 1.46 16.60
CA GLY A 70 15.10 0.96 17.24
C GLY A 70 16.38 1.67 16.78
N ASP A 71 16.31 2.49 15.73
CA ASP A 71 17.45 3.12 15.06
C ASP A 71 17.40 4.66 15.11
N TYR A 72 16.53 5.19 15.97
CA TYR A 72 16.23 6.62 16.11
C TYR A 72 17.41 7.51 16.51
N VAL A 73 18.44 6.93 17.14
CA VAL A 73 19.49 7.70 17.82
C VAL A 73 20.86 7.20 17.42
N HIS A 74 21.70 8.10 16.93
CA HIS A 74 23.07 7.76 16.57
C HIS A 74 24.06 8.89 16.96
N PRO A 75 25.30 8.56 17.31
CA PRO A 75 26.29 9.56 17.69
C PRO A 75 26.79 10.30 16.45
N VAL A 76 26.89 11.62 16.56
CA VAL A 76 27.40 12.50 15.50
C VAL A 76 28.67 13.25 15.94
N ALA A 77 28.96 13.34 17.23
CA ALA A 77 30.24 13.84 17.72
C ALA A 77 30.58 13.30 19.11
N ALA A 78 31.86 13.01 19.37
CA ALA A 78 32.31 12.58 20.70
C ALA A 78 32.28 13.72 21.74
N THR A 79 32.38 14.97 21.27
CA THR A 79 32.30 16.18 22.10
C THR A 79 31.51 17.27 21.39
N PHE A 80 30.99 18.24 22.15
CA PHE A 80 30.34 19.40 21.55
C PHE A 80 31.31 20.28 20.73
N ALA A 81 32.60 20.29 21.08
CA ALA A 81 33.60 20.98 20.28
C ALA A 81 33.74 20.31 18.90
N ASP A 82 33.81 18.98 18.86
CA ASP A 82 33.87 18.24 17.60
C ASP A 82 32.62 18.43 16.76
N PHE A 83 31.44 18.49 17.39
CA PHE A 83 30.17 18.80 16.71
C PHE A 83 30.24 20.15 15.97
N LEU A 84 30.72 21.21 16.65
CA LEU A 84 30.89 22.51 16.01
C LEU A 84 31.95 22.47 14.91
N ARG A 85 33.05 21.74 15.10
CA ARG A 85 34.09 21.59 14.06
C ARG A 85 33.58 20.82 12.84
N LEU A 86 32.69 19.86 13.03
CA LEU A 86 31.99 19.17 11.95
C LEU A 86 31.06 20.14 11.21
N LEU A 87 30.29 20.97 11.91
CA LEU A 87 29.49 22.03 11.27
C LEU A 87 30.35 23.02 10.48
N LEU A 88 31.50 23.42 11.01
CA LEU A 88 32.47 24.26 10.29
C LEU A 88 33.00 23.60 9.01
N ALA A 89 33.08 22.26 8.96
CA ALA A 89 33.52 21.52 7.77
C ALA A 89 32.38 21.24 6.79
N CYS A 90 31.17 20.96 7.29
CA CYS A 90 30.05 20.47 6.50
C CYS A 90 29.01 21.55 6.14
N GLY A 91 29.04 22.70 6.80
CA GLY A 91 28.13 23.82 6.54
C GLY A 91 26.75 23.71 7.21
N ASP A 92 26.20 22.50 7.35
CA ASP A 92 24.87 22.27 7.92
C ASP A 92 24.79 20.95 8.69
N THR A 93 23.93 20.90 9.70
CA THR A 93 23.62 19.68 10.47
C THR A 93 23.06 18.51 9.64
N ALA A 94 22.40 18.77 8.50
CA ALA A 94 21.81 17.73 7.65
C ALA A 94 22.87 16.73 7.17
N ALA A 95 24.07 17.21 6.84
CA ALA A 95 25.18 16.36 6.47
C ALA A 95 25.63 15.45 7.62
N LEU A 96 25.55 15.92 8.87
CA LEU A 96 25.99 15.17 10.05
C LEU A 96 24.99 14.07 10.41
N GLU A 97 23.69 14.34 10.27
CA GLU A 97 22.60 13.40 10.56
C GLU A 97 22.50 12.31 9.48
N GLN A 98 22.58 12.68 8.20
CA GLN A 98 22.38 11.73 7.10
C GLN A 98 23.63 10.94 6.72
N ALA A 99 24.83 11.34 7.19
CA ALA A 99 26.10 10.70 6.85
C ALA A 99 26.12 9.17 7.07
N ARG A 100 25.33 8.66 8.04
CA ARG A 100 25.27 7.22 8.34
C ARG A 100 24.75 6.40 7.15
N LEU A 101 23.92 7.01 6.30
CA LEU A 101 23.25 6.41 5.14
C LEU A 101 24.09 6.47 3.85
N TRP A 102 25.26 7.10 3.89
CA TRP A 102 26.05 7.42 2.70
C TRP A 102 27.43 6.75 2.71
N ASP A 103 27.97 6.53 1.51
CA ASP A 103 29.41 6.35 1.32
C ASP A 103 30.12 7.71 1.23
N GLU A 104 31.45 7.70 1.23
CA GLU A 104 32.26 8.93 1.21
C GLU A 104 32.01 9.76 -0.05
N ALA A 105 31.83 9.09 -1.20
CA ALA A 105 31.57 9.76 -2.47
C ALA A 105 30.25 10.54 -2.46
N ARG A 106 29.17 9.94 -1.92
CA ARG A 106 27.87 10.59 -1.79
C ARG A 106 27.89 11.71 -0.75
N PHE A 107 28.61 11.52 0.36
CA PHE A 107 28.81 12.58 1.35
C PHE A 107 29.52 13.81 0.73
N ASP A 108 30.60 13.59 -0.01
CA ASP A 108 31.32 14.67 -0.70
C ASP A 108 30.48 15.34 -1.79
N ALA A 109 29.65 14.57 -2.51
CA ALA A 109 28.71 15.12 -3.48
C ALA A 109 27.69 16.03 -2.82
N PHE A 110 27.09 15.59 -1.71
CA PHE A 110 26.12 16.39 -0.95
C PHE A 110 26.71 17.72 -0.50
N LEU A 111 27.94 17.74 0.01
CA LEU A 111 28.61 18.98 0.44
C LEU A 111 28.90 19.95 -0.73
N ARG A 112 29.22 19.43 -1.91
CA ARG A 112 29.44 20.26 -3.12
C ARG A 112 28.14 20.86 -3.64
N GLU A 113 27.06 20.09 -3.61
CA GLU A 113 25.75 20.47 -4.12
C GLU A 113 25.01 21.42 -3.17
N ASN A 114 25.32 21.36 -1.87
CA ASN A 114 24.68 22.16 -0.83
C ASN A 114 25.70 23.07 -0.11
N PRO A 115 26.32 24.03 -0.81
CA PRO A 115 27.26 24.95 -0.17
C PRO A 115 26.52 25.86 0.83
N PRO A 116 27.14 26.22 1.97
CA PRO A 116 26.48 27.08 2.96
C PRO A 116 26.17 28.45 2.36
N SER A 117 24.99 28.97 2.69
CA SER A 117 24.54 30.32 2.33
C SER A 117 25.44 31.40 2.93
N SER A 118 25.31 32.65 2.47
CA SER A 118 26.08 33.77 3.04
C SER A 118 25.79 33.97 4.53
N GLU A 119 24.54 33.74 4.95
CA GLU A 119 24.11 33.81 6.35
C GLU A 119 24.71 32.67 7.18
N ALA A 120 24.62 31.44 6.67
CA ALA A 120 25.25 30.27 7.28
C ALA A 120 26.76 30.46 7.46
N ARG A 121 27.46 30.98 6.44
CA ARG A 121 28.90 31.28 6.52
C ARG A 121 29.22 32.32 7.59
N ALA A 122 28.38 33.34 7.76
CA ALA A 122 28.59 34.36 8.79
C ALA A 122 28.44 33.77 10.20
N VAL A 123 27.42 32.93 10.42
CA VAL A 123 27.20 32.23 11.69
C VAL A 123 28.35 31.26 11.99
N LEU A 124 28.76 30.45 11.01
CA LEU A 124 29.90 29.54 11.14
C LEU A 124 31.20 30.30 11.44
N GLY A 125 31.44 31.44 10.78
CA GLY A 125 32.58 32.31 11.07
C GLY A 125 32.57 32.83 12.51
N ALA A 126 31.41 33.31 12.98
CA ALA A 126 31.26 33.77 14.37
C ALA A 126 31.51 32.64 15.40
N ILE A 127 31.12 31.41 15.09
CA ILE A 127 31.41 30.23 15.92
C ILE A 127 32.91 29.94 15.94
N ALA A 128 33.57 29.93 14.77
CA ALA A 128 35.00 29.67 14.64
C ALA A 128 35.82 30.69 15.43
N ASP A 129 35.55 31.98 15.23
CA ASP A 129 36.27 33.08 15.87
C ASP A 129 35.97 33.16 17.38
N GLY A 130 34.70 33.07 17.76
CA GLY A 130 34.26 33.20 19.15
C GLY A 130 34.74 32.07 20.05
N LEU A 131 35.02 30.89 19.49
CA LEU A 131 35.44 29.70 20.23
C LEU A 131 36.86 29.22 19.91
N GLY A 132 37.54 29.83 18.94
CA GLY A 132 38.88 29.43 18.49
C GLY A 132 38.90 28.03 17.89
N LEU A 133 37.88 27.69 17.09
CA LEU A 133 37.71 26.36 16.49
C LEU A 133 38.05 26.39 15.00
N SER A 134 38.65 25.31 14.50
CA SER A 134 38.90 25.09 13.08
C SER A 134 38.04 23.96 12.53
N PRO A 135 37.70 23.96 11.22
CA PRO A 135 36.98 22.86 10.57
C PRO A 135 37.61 21.49 10.86
N MET A 136 36.76 20.46 10.94
CA MET A 136 37.18 19.06 11.05
C MET A 136 37.90 18.62 9.76
N PRO A 137 39.14 18.09 9.81
CA PRO A 137 39.89 17.75 8.60
C PRO A 137 39.30 16.60 7.77
N GLN A 138 38.78 15.56 8.43
CA GLN A 138 38.21 14.38 7.78
C GLN A 138 36.85 14.06 8.41
N PRO A 139 35.80 14.86 8.11
CA PRO A 139 34.51 14.77 8.78
C PRO A 139 33.83 13.40 8.58
N PHE A 140 33.87 12.85 7.37
CA PHE A 140 33.25 11.55 7.08
C PHE A 140 33.93 10.39 7.81
N VAL A 141 35.26 10.32 7.76
CA VAL A 141 36.05 9.29 8.46
C VAL A 141 35.82 9.35 9.97
N TYR A 142 35.78 10.56 10.54
CA TYR A 142 35.47 10.77 11.96
C TYR A 142 34.09 10.22 12.32
N LEU A 143 33.04 10.58 11.56
CA LEU A 143 31.67 10.11 11.79
C LEU A 143 31.57 8.59 11.72
N ARG A 144 32.14 7.97 10.69
CA ARG A 144 32.13 6.50 10.54
C ARG A 144 32.85 5.79 11.68
N THR A 145 33.99 6.31 12.10
CA THR A 145 34.76 5.75 13.23
C THR A 145 33.96 5.82 14.53
N LEU A 146 33.30 6.96 14.78
CA LEU A 146 32.47 7.16 15.97
C LEU A 146 31.27 6.22 16.00
N GLN A 147 30.59 6.06 14.86
CA GLN A 147 29.40 5.24 14.72
C GLN A 147 29.71 3.74 14.85
N ALA A 148 30.81 3.27 14.26
CA ALA A 148 31.21 1.86 14.33
C ALA A 148 31.51 1.36 15.76
N GLY A 149 31.90 2.27 16.66
CA GLY A 149 32.19 1.97 18.06
C GLY A 149 30.99 2.09 19.00
N PHE A 150 29.80 2.38 18.49
CA PHE A 150 28.61 2.65 19.30
C PHE A 150 27.66 1.45 19.34
N ASP A 151 27.14 1.16 20.53
CA ASP A 151 26.13 0.14 20.77
C ASP A 151 24.77 0.83 21.02
N PRO A 152 23.83 0.76 20.06
CA PRO A 152 22.50 1.38 20.18
C PRO A 152 21.69 0.85 21.36
N GLY A 153 21.89 -0.42 21.76
CA GLY A 153 21.15 -1.06 22.85
C GLY A 153 21.40 -0.45 24.23
N ARG A 154 22.38 0.46 24.34
CA ARG A 154 22.65 1.21 25.58
C ARG A 154 21.77 2.45 25.73
N ILE A 155 21.08 2.89 24.68
CA ILE A 155 20.12 3.98 24.74
C ILE A 155 18.82 3.46 25.36
N ARG A 156 18.29 4.20 26.34
CA ARG A 156 17.02 3.89 26.97
C ARG A 156 15.96 4.85 26.46
N TYR A 157 14.81 4.31 26.10
CA TYR A 157 13.65 5.07 25.68
C TYR A 157 12.55 5.02 26.74
N SER A 158 11.50 5.83 26.58
CA SER A 158 10.30 5.71 27.41
C SER A 158 9.52 4.45 27.05
N GLU A 159 8.69 3.95 27.96
CA GLU A 159 7.79 2.80 27.68
C GLU A 159 6.95 3.04 26.42
N ASP A 160 6.46 4.27 26.21
CA ASP A 160 5.69 4.65 25.02
C ASP A 160 6.48 4.48 23.71
N CYS A 161 7.80 4.65 23.73
CA CYS A 161 8.66 4.44 22.57
C CYS A 161 9.01 2.94 22.38
N GLU A 162 9.14 2.19 23.47
CA GLU A 162 9.39 0.75 23.42
C GLU A 162 8.18 -0.02 22.87
N LEU A 163 6.96 0.47 23.14
CA LEU A 163 5.71 -0.04 22.56
C LEU A 163 5.56 0.23 21.06
N LEU A 164 6.38 1.13 20.49
CA LEU A 164 6.41 1.47 19.06
C LEU A 164 7.56 0.77 18.31
N GLY A 165 8.46 0.07 19.02
CA GLY A 165 9.49 -0.77 18.39
C GLY A 165 8.89 -2.04 17.80
N PRO A 166 9.56 -2.71 16.83
CA PRO A 166 9.15 -4.03 16.39
C PRO A 166 9.05 -4.95 17.60
N GLU A 167 7.93 -5.63 17.77
CA GLU A 167 7.86 -6.72 18.75
C GLU A 167 9.02 -7.69 18.46
N PRO A 168 9.77 -8.14 19.49
CA PRO A 168 10.76 -9.19 19.28
C PRO A 168 10.06 -10.36 18.60
N ALA A 169 10.57 -10.77 17.42
CA ALA A 169 9.98 -11.82 16.61
C ALA A 169 9.64 -13.02 17.50
N ALA A 170 8.34 -13.24 17.71
CA ALA A 170 7.87 -14.38 18.46
C ALA A 170 8.48 -15.64 17.80
N PRO A 171 8.90 -16.66 18.57
CA PRO A 171 9.32 -17.92 17.97
C PRO A 171 8.24 -18.36 17.00
N GLU A 172 8.65 -18.61 15.74
CA GLU A 172 7.72 -18.88 14.66
C GLU A 172 6.70 -19.93 15.11
N PRO A 173 5.40 -19.62 15.07
CA PRO A 173 4.41 -20.56 15.53
C PRO A 173 4.52 -21.85 14.70
N PRO A 174 4.26 -23.02 15.29
CA PRO A 174 4.25 -24.26 14.51
C PRO A 174 3.17 -24.19 13.42
N TRP A 175 3.48 -24.72 12.22
CA TRP A 175 2.54 -24.69 11.09
C TRP A 175 1.21 -25.32 11.46
N ARG A 176 0.15 -24.51 11.42
CA ARG A 176 -1.20 -24.91 11.79
C ARG A 176 -2.20 -24.30 10.84
N VAL A 177 -3.08 -25.14 10.33
CA VAL A 177 -4.19 -24.70 9.48
C VAL A 177 -5.49 -25.06 10.17
N SER A 178 -6.38 -24.08 10.30
CA SER A 178 -7.72 -24.28 10.85
C SER A 178 -8.74 -23.74 9.87
N PHE A 179 -9.98 -24.21 9.96
CA PHE A 179 -11.03 -23.84 9.01
C PHE A 179 -11.38 -22.34 9.02
N GLU A 180 -11.26 -21.69 10.17
CA GLU A 180 -11.55 -20.26 10.36
C GLU A 180 -10.27 -19.39 10.41
N GLY A 181 -9.10 -19.98 10.10
CA GLY A 181 -7.80 -19.30 10.18
C GLY A 181 -7.31 -18.81 8.83
N SER A 182 -6.50 -17.76 8.85
CA SER A 182 -5.73 -17.28 7.70
C SER A 182 -4.24 -17.70 7.83
N PHE A 183 -3.38 -17.19 6.95
CA PHE A 183 -1.92 -17.37 7.08
C PHE A 183 -1.30 -16.59 8.26
N TRP A 184 -1.96 -15.54 8.73
CA TRP A 184 -1.47 -14.59 9.76
C TRP A 184 -2.16 -14.74 11.13
N GLY A 185 -3.17 -15.61 11.25
CA GLY A 185 -3.93 -15.68 12.50
C GLY A 185 -4.81 -16.91 12.65
N HIS A 186 -4.96 -17.33 13.90
CA HIS A 186 -5.87 -18.40 14.29
C HIS A 186 -6.80 -17.93 15.39
N LYS A 187 -8.07 -18.31 15.29
CA LYS A 187 -9.00 -18.14 16.41
C LYS A 187 -8.49 -18.92 17.63
N LYS A 188 -8.36 -18.27 18.78
CA LYS A 188 -7.95 -18.92 20.04
C LYS A 188 -8.82 -20.15 20.30
N GLY A 189 -8.18 -21.31 20.48
CA GLY A 189 -8.85 -22.60 20.72
C GLY A 189 -9.32 -23.35 19.46
N ALA A 190 -9.06 -22.84 18.25
CA ALA A 190 -9.36 -23.57 17.02
C ALA A 190 -8.50 -24.84 16.89
N ARG A 191 -9.14 -25.96 16.54
CA ARG A 191 -8.45 -27.23 16.32
C ARG A 191 -7.84 -27.24 14.92
N ALA A 192 -6.54 -27.47 14.84
CA ALA A 192 -5.84 -27.65 13.57
C ALA A 192 -6.38 -28.86 12.80
N GLY A 193 -6.52 -28.69 11.49
CA GLY A 193 -6.81 -29.77 10.56
C GLY A 193 -5.62 -30.72 10.44
N ARG A 194 -5.90 -31.96 10.04
CA ARG A 194 -4.84 -32.90 9.67
C ARG A 194 -4.37 -32.55 8.26
N GLU A 195 -3.11 -32.17 8.14
CA GLU A 195 -2.44 -31.99 6.85
C GLU A 195 -2.39 -33.31 6.08
N ILE A 196 -2.73 -33.25 4.80
CA ILE A 196 -2.63 -34.34 3.83
C ILE A 196 -1.72 -33.78 2.72
N PRO A 197 -0.42 -34.06 2.78
CA PRO A 197 0.51 -33.64 1.73
C PRO A 197 0.12 -34.30 0.41
N LEU A 198 0.03 -33.50 -0.65
CA LEU A 198 -0.35 -33.94 -1.99
C LEU A 198 0.79 -33.76 -2.99
N GLY A 199 1.41 -32.57 -3.03
CA GLY A 199 2.48 -32.26 -3.98
C GLY A 199 2.04 -32.41 -5.44
N ILE A 200 0.81 -32.02 -5.78
CA ILE A 200 0.26 -32.19 -7.13
C ILE A 200 0.60 -30.97 -7.97
N HIS A 201 1.36 -31.19 -9.04
CA HIS A 201 1.76 -30.18 -10.02
C HIS A 201 0.93 -30.27 -11.30
N PHE A 202 0.56 -29.13 -11.87
CA PHE A 202 -0.12 -29.06 -13.17
C PHE A 202 0.09 -27.70 -13.85
N ASN A 203 -0.19 -27.63 -15.14
CA ASN A 203 -0.15 -26.38 -15.91
C ASN A 203 -1.54 -25.92 -16.28
N TRP A 204 -1.84 -24.64 -16.07
CA TRP A 204 -3.13 -24.04 -16.42
C TRP A 204 -2.96 -22.55 -16.72
N CYS A 205 -3.63 -22.06 -17.77
CA CYS A 205 -3.50 -20.69 -18.28
C CYS A 205 -2.04 -20.21 -18.47
N GLY A 206 -1.17 -21.10 -18.97
CA GLY A 206 0.25 -20.79 -19.22
C GLY A 206 1.11 -20.67 -17.96
N ARG A 207 0.60 -21.08 -16.79
CA ARG A 207 1.31 -21.02 -15.50
C ARG A 207 1.45 -22.41 -14.89
N HIS A 208 2.50 -22.57 -14.10
CA HIS A 208 2.71 -23.76 -13.28
C HIS A 208 2.00 -23.58 -11.93
N TRP A 209 1.27 -24.61 -11.52
CA TRP A 209 0.47 -24.64 -10.30
C TRP A 209 0.86 -25.84 -9.45
N LEU A 210 0.77 -25.65 -8.13
CA LEU A 210 1.03 -26.64 -7.12
C LEU A 210 -0.11 -26.65 -6.09
N VAL A 211 -0.69 -27.81 -5.85
CA VAL A 211 -1.49 -28.07 -4.65
C VAL A 211 -0.58 -28.81 -3.66
N PRO A 212 0.05 -28.10 -2.71
CA PRO A 212 1.02 -28.72 -1.82
C PRO A 212 0.32 -29.64 -0.81
N ALA A 213 -0.80 -29.20 -0.23
CA ALA A 213 -1.52 -29.95 0.78
C ALA A 213 -3.01 -29.62 0.84
N VAL A 214 -3.79 -30.56 1.38
CA VAL A 214 -5.17 -30.35 1.81
C VAL A 214 -5.27 -30.63 3.31
N TYR A 215 -6.05 -29.84 4.04
CA TYR A 215 -6.22 -29.99 5.47
C TYR A 215 -7.64 -30.45 5.79
N ALA A 216 -7.71 -31.57 6.50
CA ALA A 216 -8.98 -32.10 6.97
C ALA A 216 -9.31 -31.53 8.36
N CYS A 217 -10.14 -30.48 8.38
CA CYS A 217 -10.60 -29.80 9.58
C CYS A 217 -11.93 -30.37 10.09
N GLY A 218 -12.31 -30.00 11.31
CA GLY A 218 -13.60 -30.39 11.90
C GLY A 218 -14.81 -29.84 11.13
N ALA A 219 -14.72 -28.60 10.62
CA ALA A 219 -15.80 -27.91 9.93
C ALA A 219 -15.79 -28.07 8.39
N GLY A 220 -14.67 -28.47 7.80
CA GLY A 220 -14.55 -28.65 6.35
C GLY A 220 -13.17 -29.07 5.88
N LEU A 221 -12.95 -28.98 4.57
CA LEU A 221 -11.63 -29.07 3.94
C LEU A 221 -11.04 -27.67 3.75
N VAL A 222 -9.74 -27.56 3.89
CA VAL A 222 -8.98 -26.37 3.50
C VAL A 222 -7.99 -26.79 2.43
N VAL A 223 -7.95 -26.08 1.31
CA VAL A 223 -7.05 -26.34 0.19
C VAL A 223 -6.11 -25.15 0.06
N ASP A 224 -4.81 -25.42 0.09
CA ASP A 224 -3.81 -24.43 -0.29
C ASP A 224 -3.43 -24.67 -1.75
N LEU A 225 -3.26 -23.58 -2.50
CA LEU A 225 -2.96 -23.58 -3.92
C LEU A 225 -1.90 -22.51 -4.20
N CYS A 226 -0.84 -22.91 -4.89
CA CYS A 226 0.30 -22.05 -5.20
C CYS A 226 0.41 -21.92 -6.73
N ALA A 227 0.41 -20.70 -7.25
CA ALA A 227 0.71 -20.39 -8.64
C ALA A 227 2.13 -19.82 -8.72
N GLU A 228 2.99 -20.46 -9.52
CA GLU A 228 4.33 -19.96 -9.75
C GLU A 228 4.32 -18.82 -10.76
N VAL A 229 5.12 -17.80 -10.47
CA VAL A 229 5.31 -16.62 -11.30
C VAL A 229 6.81 -16.42 -11.52
N PRO A 230 7.33 -16.67 -12.74
CA PRO A 230 8.75 -16.52 -13.00
C PRO A 230 9.24 -15.10 -12.69
N ARG A 231 10.42 -14.99 -12.07
CA ARG A 231 11.02 -13.72 -11.63
C ARG A 231 11.13 -12.72 -12.78
N GLU A 232 11.47 -13.19 -13.96
CA GLU A 232 11.60 -12.39 -15.17
C GLU A 232 10.27 -11.77 -15.63
N HIS A 233 9.14 -12.44 -15.42
CA HIS A 233 7.83 -11.86 -15.73
C HIS A 233 7.49 -10.73 -14.76
N ILE A 234 7.80 -10.90 -13.48
CA ILE A 234 7.62 -9.84 -12.46
C ILE A 234 8.53 -8.65 -12.78
N ARG A 235 9.80 -8.92 -13.13
CA ARG A 235 10.74 -7.87 -13.52
C ARG A 235 10.28 -7.13 -14.77
N ALA A 236 9.87 -7.84 -15.82
CA ALA A 236 9.38 -7.22 -17.05
C ALA A 236 8.15 -6.36 -16.79
N PHE A 237 7.26 -6.77 -15.88
CA PHE A 237 6.12 -5.97 -15.45
C PHE A 237 6.55 -4.69 -14.71
N VAL A 238 7.42 -4.81 -13.71
CA VAL A 238 7.98 -3.66 -12.96
C VAL A 238 8.69 -2.68 -13.90
N ASP A 239 9.52 -3.18 -14.82
CA ASP A 239 10.26 -2.37 -15.78
C ASP A 239 9.31 -1.67 -16.77
N ARG A 240 8.27 -2.37 -17.26
CA ARG A 240 7.28 -1.81 -18.20
C ARG A 240 6.50 -0.65 -17.60
N TRP A 241 6.08 -0.80 -16.34
CA TRP A 241 5.26 0.18 -15.64
C TRP A 241 6.08 1.18 -14.81
N ASN A 242 7.42 1.06 -14.83
CA ASN A 242 8.35 1.88 -14.06
C ASN A 242 7.97 1.96 -12.56
N LEU A 243 7.55 0.82 -12.00
CA LEU A 243 7.06 0.74 -10.63
C LEU A 243 8.19 0.93 -9.63
N ARG A 244 7.93 1.76 -8.61
CA ARG A 244 8.84 2.06 -7.51
C ARG A 244 8.19 1.66 -6.19
N ALA A 245 8.99 1.63 -5.13
CA ALA A 245 8.50 1.30 -3.79
C ALA A 245 7.44 2.31 -3.28
N ASP A 246 7.49 3.55 -3.77
CA ASP A 246 6.59 4.65 -3.44
C ASP A 246 5.47 4.86 -4.48
N SER A 247 5.36 4.01 -5.50
CA SER A 247 4.29 4.12 -6.49
C SER A 247 2.92 3.91 -5.84
N ALA A 248 2.03 4.88 -6.00
CA ALA A 248 0.66 4.85 -5.51
C ALA A 248 -0.34 4.66 -6.66
N ALA A 249 -1.56 4.21 -6.34
CA ALA A 249 -2.64 4.13 -7.34
C ALA A 249 -2.99 5.49 -7.97
N GLU A 250 -2.67 6.59 -7.28
CA GLU A 250 -2.86 7.96 -7.74
C GLU A 250 -1.91 8.37 -8.87
N ASP A 251 -0.81 7.63 -9.05
CA ASP A 251 0.17 7.86 -10.13
C ASP A 251 -0.36 7.40 -11.50
N PHE A 252 -1.47 6.64 -11.53
CA PHE A 252 -2.04 6.04 -12.73
C PHE A 252 -3.46 6.57 -12.97
N SER A 253 -3.81 6.78 -14.23
CA SER A 253 -5.21 6.92 -14.61
C SER A 253 -5.98 5.63 -14.31
N ASP A 254 -7.31 5.71 -14.18
CA ASP A 254 -8.15 4.54 -13.93
C ASP A 254 -7.94 3.44 -15.00
N GLU A 255 -7.73 3.81 -16.26
CA GLU A 255 -7.49 2.85 -17.35
C GLU A 255 -6.11 2.21 -17.29
N GLU A 256 -5.09 3.00 -16.94
CA GLU A 256 -3.74 2.49 -16.70
C GLU A 256 -3.76 1.54 -15.51
N GLN A 257 -4.44 1.89 -14.42
CA GLN A 257 -4.59 1.01 -13.26
C GLN A 257 -5.31 -0.28 -13.63
N MET A 258 -6.38 -0.21 -14.42
CA MET A 258 -7.11 -1.41 -14.85
C MET A 258 -6.26 -2.29 -15.78
N THR A 259 -5.44 -1.68 -16.65
CA THR A 259 -4.48 -2.42 -17.48
C THR A 259 -3.35 -3.02 -16.65
N LEU A 260 -2.84 -2.26 -15.68
CA LEU A 260 -1.82 -2.69 -14.74
C LEU A 260 -2.30 -3.91 -13.95
N ASP A 261 -3.52 -3.87 -13.41
CA ASP A 261 -4.13 -5.01 -12.70
C ASP A 261 -4.32 -6.22 -13.61
N ALA A 262 -4.73 -6.00 -14.87
CA ALA A 262 -4.92 -7.06 -15.85
C ALA A 262 -3.61 -7.72 -16.33
N GLU A 263 -2.51 -6.98 -16.27
CA GLU A 263 -1.19 -7.44 -16.68
C GLU A 263 -0.32 -7.89 -15.50
N ASN A 264 -0.69 -7.54 -14.27
CA ASN A 264 0.06 -7.84 -13.08
C ASN A 264 0.24 -9.37 -12.96
N PRO A 265 1.49 -9.87 -13.05
CA PRO A 265 1.72 -11.30 -13.07
C PRO A 265 1.43 -11.97 -11.73
N LEU A 266 1.31 -11.20 -10.63
CA LEU A 266 0.90 -11.64 -9.30
C LEU A 266 -0.61 -11.49 -9.06
N ASN A 267 -1.36 -10.83 -9.94
CA ASN A 267 -2.82 -10.78 -9.87
C ASN A 267 -3.43 -12.04 -10.50
N VAL A 268 -3.36 -13.15 -9.76
CA VAL A 268 -3.86 -14.45 -10.22
C VAL A 268 -5.18 -14.77 -9.54
N CYS A 269 -6.28 -14.70 -10.31
CA CYS A 269 -7.62 -15.04 -9.84
C CYS A 269 -8.05 -16.44 -10.31
N ALA A 270 -8.16 -17.37 -9.37
CA ALA A 270 -8.70 -18.71 -9.60
C ALA A 270 -9.85 -18.99 -8.63
N GLU A 271 -11.06 -19.09 -9.18
CA GLU A 271 -12.22 -19.59 -8.44
C GLU A 271 -12.11 -21.11 -8.30
N LEU A 272 -12.18 -21.58 -7.06
CA LEU A 272 -12.02 -23.00 -6.75
C LEU A 272 -13.36 -23.66 -6.46
N GLN A 273 -13.59 -24.78 -7.11
CA GLN A 273 -14.70 -25.69 -6.82
C GLN A 273 -14.15 -27.07 -6.47
N LEU A 274 -14.56 -27.61 -5.33
CA LEU A 274 -14.06 -28.90 -4.85
C LEU A 274 -15.14 -29.98 -5.00
N SER A 275 -14.77 -31.15 -5.50
CA SER A 275 -15.66 -32.32 -5.60
C SER A 275 -15.14 -33.45 -4.71
N LEU A 276 -15.92 -33.81 -3.69
CA LEU A 276 -15.63 -34.91 -2.78
C LEU A 276 -16.59 -36.07 -3.02
N ASN A 277 -16.06 -37.23 -3.41
CA ASN A 277 -16.85 -38.42 -3.75
C ASN A 277 -17.97 -38.15 -4.78
N GLY A 278 -17.69 -37.28 -5.76
CA GLY A 278 -18.66 -36.85 -6.78
C GLY A 278 -19.65 -35.78 -6.33
N ARG A 279 -19.61 -35.33 -5.07
CA ARG A 279 -20.44 -34.22 -4.57
C ARG A 279 -19.64 -32.92 -4.54
N THR A 280 -20.20 -31.89 -5.16
CA THR A 280 -19.63 -30.54 -5.16
C THR A 280 -19.75 -29.89 -3.79
N LEU A 281 -18.65 -29.27 -3.34
CA LEU A 281 -18.57 -28.39 -2.19
C LEU A 281 -18.29 -26.97 -2.70
N SER A 282 -19.08 -26.00 -2.26
CA SER A 282 -18.85 -24.59 -2.56
C SER A 282 -17.78 -24.03 -1.63
N ALA A 283 -16.93 -23.15 -2.14
CA ALA A 283 -16.07 -22.34 -1.30
C ALA A 283 -16.91 -21.45 -0.38
N SER A 284 -16.45 -21.23 0.85
CA SER A 284 -17.13 -20.38 1.84
C SER A 284 -16.38 -19.08 2.09
N HIS A 285 -15.07 -19.19 2.31
CA HIS A 285 -14.15 -18.08 2.52
C HIS A 285 -12.73 -18.55 2.21
N GLY A 286 -11.80 -17.60 2.18
CA GLY A 286 -10.40 -17.87 1.93
C GLY A 286 -9.53 -16.66 2.24
N CYS A 287 -8.24 -16.81 1.98
CA CYS A 287 -7.26 -15.73 2.01
C CYS A 287 -6.18 -16.00 0.97
N SER A 288 -5.46 -14.97 0.57
CA SER A 288 -4.35 -15.07 -0.37
C SER A 288 -3.22 -14.12 0.03
N LEU A 289 -2.00 -14.49 -0.36
CA LEU A 289 -0.81 -13.66 -0.28
C LEU A 289 0.04 -13.86 -1.54
N ALA A 290 1.03 -12.99 -1.70
CA ALA A 290 2.03 -13.14 -2.75
C ALA A 290 3.44 -13.10 -2.16
N TRP A 291 4.33 -13.88 -2.76
CA TRP A 291 5.77 -13.76 -2.61
C TRP A 291 6.33 -13.11 -3.87
N ASN A 292 6.97 -11.96 -3.71
CA ASN A 292 7.68 -11.22 -4.73
C ASN A 292 9.20 -11.31 -4.47
N PRO A 293 9.97 -11.94 -5.37
CA PRO A 293 11.41 -12.14 -5.20
C PRO A 293 12.24 -10.87 -5.50
N LEU A 294 11.60 -9.76 -5.89
CA LEU A 294 12.25 -8.47 -6.13
C LEU A 294 12.28 -7.63 -4.84
N PRO A 295 13.37 -6.89 -4.57
CA PRO A 295 13.54 -6.10 -3.36
C PRO A 295 12.78 -4.77 -3.44
N LEU A 296 11.45 -4.82 -3.36
CA LEU A 296 10.58 -3.64 -3.43
C LEU A 296 10.34 -2.96 -2.06
N GLY A 297 11.01 -3.41 -0.99
CA GLY A 297 10.88 -2.81 0.35
C GLY A 297 9.57 -3.15 1.08
N VAL A 298 8.79 -4.09 0.56
CA VAL A 298 7.55 -4.59 1.18
C VAL A 298 7.89 -5.71 2.17
N ASP A 299 7.28 -5.67 3.36
CA ASP A 299 7.35 -6.78 4.32
C ASP A 299 6.67 -8.03 3.72
N GLN A 300 7.39 -9.15 3.74
CA GLN A 300 6.95 -10.43 3.19
C GLN A 300 7.16 -11.57 4.20
N THR A 301 7.21 -11.24 5.50
CA THR A 301 7.46 -12.20 6.57
C THR A 301 6.44 -13.34 6.56
N GLU A 302 5.15 -13.06 6.34
CA GLU A 302 4.13 -14.11 6.28
C GLU A 302 4.25 -14.97 5.02
N ALA A 303 4.57 -14.34 3.88
CA ALA A 303 4.80 -15.07 2.64
C ALA A 303 6.01 -16.00 2.77
N ARG A 304 7.09 -15.53 3.38
CA ARG A 304 8.30 -16.31 3.68
C ARG A 304 7.97 -17.57 4.48
N TYR A 305 7.14 -17.45 5.51
CA TYR A 305 6.73 -18.59 6.33
C TYR A 305 6.05 -19.70 5.51
N VAL A 306 5.25 -19.33 4.50
CA VAL A 306 4.61 -20.31 3.60
C VAL A 306 5.60 -20.89 2.58
N ILE A 307 6.50 -20.05 2.04
CA ILE A 307 7.59 -20.48 1.14
C ILE A 307 8.43 -21.56 1.82
N ASP A 308 8.83 -21.34 3.08
CA ASP A 308 9.69 -22.24 3.83
C ASP A 308 8.97 -23.55 4.22
N HIS A 309 7.70 -23.48 4.67
CA HIS A 309 6.92 -24.68 5.00
C HIS A 309 6.72 -25.60 3.80
N TYR A 310 6.44 -25.04 2.62
CA TYR A 310 6.21 -25.82 1.40
C TYR A 310 7.45 -26.09 0.56
N GLY A 311 8.60 -25.53 0.92
CA GLY A 311 9.83 -25.68 0.14
C GLY A 311 9.73 -25.08 -1.26
N LEU A 312 9.03 -23.95 -1.39
CA LEU A 312 8.86 -23.25 -2.66
C LEU A 312 10.17 -22.52 -3.03
N ASP A 313 10.47 -22.43 -4.33
CA ASP A 313 11.67 -21.71 -4.77
C ASP A 313 11.50 -20.21 -4.54
N SER A 314 12.21 -19.67 -3.54
CA SER A 314 12.17 -18.25 -3.21
C SER A 314 12.78 -17.33 -4.28
N ALA A 315 13.47 -17.88 -5.28
CA ALA A 315 13.95 -17.12 -6.43
C ALA A 315 12.81 -16.77 -7.42
N SER A 316 11.77 -17.61 -7.49
CA SER A 316 10.51 -17.36 -8.22
C SER A 316 9.55 -16.53 -7.37
N GLY A 317 8.55 -15.91 -8.01
CA GLY A 317 7.39 -15.38 -7.32
C GLY A 317 6.29 -16.41 -7.18
N TRP A 318 5.43 -16.21 -6.17
CA TRP A 318 4.34 -17.12 -5.87
C TRP A 318 3.09 -16.36 -5.51
N VAL A 319 1.95 -16.79 -6.05
CA VAL A 319 0.63 -16.40 -5.52
C VAL A 319 0.07 -17.60 -4.78
N ILE A 320 -0.22 -17.42 -3.50
CA ILE A 320 -0.63 -18.50 -2.62
C ILE A 320 -2.01 -18.19 -2.09
N SER A 321 -2.96 -19.08 -2.35
CA SER A 321 -4.33 -18.96 -1.87
C SER A 321 -4.69 -20.14 -0.97
N ARG A 322 -5.51 -19.86 0.03
CA ARG A 322 -6.12 -20.82 0.94
C ARG A 322 -7.63 -20.69 0.84
N THR A 323 -8.31 -21.78 0.51
CA THR A 323 -9.77 -21.78 0.35
C THR A 323 -10.42 -22.85 1.21
N CYS A 324 -11.49 -22.46 1.91
CA CYS A 324 -12.22 -23.28 2.86
C CYS A 324 -13.54 -23.79 2.26
N PHE A 325 -13.75 -25.11 2.34
CA PHE A 325 -14.92 -25.83 1.83
C PHE A 325 -15.65 -26.53 2.98
N PRO A 326 -16.81 -26.03 3.44
CA PRO A 326 -17.51 -26.59 4.58
C PRO A 326 -18.05 -27.99 4.26
N TRP A 327 -18.15 -28.83 5.28
CA TRP A 327 -18.81 -30.13 5.11
C TRP A 327 -20.30 -29.93 4.79
N ALA A 328 -20.77 -30.55 3.71
CA ALA A 328 -22.20 -30.55 3.38
C ALA A 328 -23.08 -31.27 4.42
N ALA A 329 -22.48 -32.14 5.24
CA ALA A 329 -23.16 -32.91 6.28
C ALA A 329 -22.51 -32.69 7.65
N LYS A 330 -23.27 -32.89 8.73
CA LYS A 330 -22.77 -32.79 10.12
C LYS A 330 -21.63 -33.76 10.44
N ARG A 331 -21.42 -34.82 9.63
CA ARG A 331 -20.34 -35.79 9.79
C ARG A 331 -19.38 -35.70 8.60
N ARG A 332 -18.08 -35.77 8.91
CA ARG A 332 -17.01 -35.87 7.92
C ARG A 332 -17.18 -37.12 7.05
N PRO A 333 -17.33 -36.98 5.71
CA PRO A 333 -17.36 -38.13 4.80
C PRO A 333 -15.97 -38.82 4.74
N PRO A 334 -15.92 -40.13 4.47
CA PRO A 334 -14.65 -40.78 4.09
C PRO A 334 -14.17 -40.17 2.76
N MET A 335 -12.88 -39.86 2.66
CA MET A 335 -12.31 -39.26 1.44
C MET A 335 -11.88 -40.39 0.49
N ARG A 336 -12.71 -40.71 -0.51
CA ARG A 336 -12.43 -41.72 -1.53
C ARG A 336 -11.93 -41.11 -2.83
N SER A 337 -12.57 -40.04 -3.27
CA SER A 337 -12.13 -39.25 -4.43
C SER A 337 -12.19 -37.77 -4.12
N LEU A 338 -11.16 -37.02 -4.50
CA LEU A 338 -11.10 -35.56 -4.38
C LEU A 338 -10.65 -34.96 -5.71
N ARG A 339 -11.46 -34.06 -6.27
CA ARG A 339 -11.15 -33.33 -7.50
C ARG A 339 -11.27 -31.84 -7.26
N LEU A 340 -10.36 -31.07 -7.82
CA LEU A 340 -10.33 -29.61 -7.77
C LEU A 340 -10.58 -29.08 -9.17
N THR A 341 -11.60 -28.25 -9.32
CA THR A 341 -11.89 -27.52 -10.55
C THR A 341 -11.46 -26.06 -10.35
N LEU A 342 -10.61 -25.57 -11.25
CA LEU A 342 -10.19 -24.18 -11.29
C LEU A 342 -10.93 -23.48 -12.43
N ARG A 343 -11.52 -22.33 -12.12
CA ARG A 343 -12.14 -21.44 -13.09
C ARG A 343 -11.44 -20.10 -13.03
N GLN A 344 -11.10 -19.54 -14.18
CA GLN A 344 -10.48 -18.23 -14.19
C GLN A 344 -11.55 -17.17 -13.94
N GLY A 345 -11.28 -16.27 -12.99
CA GLY A 345 -12.07 -15.06 -12.85
C GLY A 345 -11.91 -14.20 -14.11
N PRO A 346 -12.96 -13.47 -14.55
CA PRO A 346 -12.80 -12.51 -15.62
C PRO A 346 -11.83 -11.40 -15.21
N VAL A 347 -11.08 -10.88 -16.18
CA VAL A 347 -10.18 -9.74 -15.99
C VAL A 347 -10.72 -8.57 -16.80
N SER A 348 -10.85 -7.41 -16.16
CA SER A 348 -11.31 -6.18 -16.80
C SER A 348 -10.22 -5.56 -17.66
N ARG A 349 -10.58 -5.10 -18.87
CA ARG A 349 -9.68 -4.39 -19.79
C ARG A 349 -10.36 -3.17 -20.38
N PRO A 350 -9.63 -2.05 -20.57
CA PRO A 350 -10.21 -0.84 -21.11
C PRO A 350 -10.51 -1.01 -22.60
N GLY A 351 -11.57 -0.35 -23.03
CA GLY A 351 -12.09 -0.35 -24.39
C GLY A 351 -12.24 1.07 -24.94
N PRO A 352 -12.86 1.25 -26.11
CA PRO A 352 -12.99 2.58 -26.70
C PRO A 352 -13.91 3.48 -25.87
N HIS A 353 -13.64 4.78 -25.94
CA HIS A 353 -14.50 5.82 -25.39
C HIS A 353 -15.51 6.30 -26.43
N PHE A 354 -16.64 6.82 -25.96
CA PHE A 354 -17.65 7.46 -26.80
C PHE A 354 -18.50 8.46 -26.01
N HIS A 355 -19.06 9.42 -26.74
CA HIS A 355 -20.16 10.25 -26.27
C HIS A 355 -21.47 9.65 -26.77
N ALA A 356 -22.56 9.85 -26.04
CA ALA A 356 -23.84 9.22 -26.33
C ALA A 356 -24.92 10.26 -26.65
N ALA A 357 -25.42 10.25 -27.89
CA ALA A 357 -26.68 10.88 -28.27
C ALA A 357 -27.68 9.83 -28.80
N PRO A 358 -29.00 10.04 -28.62
CA PRO A 358 -30.02 9.15 -29.17
C PRO A 358 -29.83 8.91 -30.67
N GLY A 359 -29.75 7.64 -31.07
CA GLY A 359 -29.53 7.20 -32.45
C GLY A 359 -28.06 6.99 -32.85
N ASP A 360 -27.11 7.33 -31.98
CA ASP A 360 -25.68 7.10 -32.24
C ASP A 360 -25.36 5.61 -32.38
N LYS A 361 -24.38 5.33 -33.24
CA LYS A 361 -23.86 3.98 -33.48
C LYS A 361 -22.37 3.95 -33.27
N VAL A 362 -21.94 3.23 -32.25
CA VAL A 362 -20.54 3.07 -31.87
C VAL A 362 -20.08 1.68 -32.28
N VAL A 363 -19.17 1.62 -33.26
CA VAL A 363 -18.58 0.36 -33.72
C VAL A 363 -17.31 0.10 -32.93
N PHE A 364 -17.20 -1.10 -32.34
CA PHE A 364 -16.04 -1.52 -31.58
C PHE A 364 -15.63 -2.95 -31.93
N ILE A 365 -14.39 -3.29 -31.59
CA ILE A 365 -13.80 -4.62 -31.80
C ILE A 365 -13.49 -5.22 -30.44
N ARG A 366 -13.92 -6.45 -30.22
CA ARG A 366 -13.62 -7.18 -28.99
C ARG A 366 -12.14 -7.53 -28.88
N PRO A 367 -11.45 -7.15 -27.79
CA PRO A 367 -10.03 -7.44 -27.63
C PRO A 367 -9.69 -8.94 -27.68
N ALA A 368 -10.43 -9.83 -27.01
CA ALA A 368 -10.10 -11.26 -27.02
C ALA A 368 -10.42 -12.00 -28.32
N THR A 369 -11.49 -11.64 -29.04
CA THR A 369 -11.95 -12.41 -30.21
C THR A 369 -11.72 -11.72 -31.56
N GLY A 370 -11.46 -10.41 -31.57
CA GLY A 370 -11.39 -9.62 -32.80
C GLY A 370 -12.74 -9.44 -33.50
N GLU A 371 -13.85 -9.86 -32.87
CA GLU A 371 -15.19 -9.74 -33.43
C GLU A 371 -15.67 -8.28 -33.38
N ARG A 372 -16.38 -7.88 -34.43
CA ARG A 372 -16.91 -6.51 -34.55
C ARG A 372 -18.33 -6.46 -34.01
N HIS A 373 -18.59 -5.52 -33.13
CA HIS A 373 -19.90 -5.25 -32.56
C HIS A 373 -20.28 -3.78 -32.78
N THR A 374 -21.58 -3.50 -32.76
CA THR A 374 -22.14 -2.15 -32.83
C THR A 374 -23.04 -1.93 -31.63
N LEU A 375 -22.73 -0.91 -30.84
CA LEU A 375 -23.61 -0.37 -29.81
C LEU A 375 -24.50 0.70 -30.47
N THR A 376 -25.81 0.57 -30.34
CA THR A 376 -26.78 1.59 -30.79
C THR A 376 -27.43 2.23 -29.58
N VAL A 377 -27.26 3.54 -29.42
CA VAL A 377 -27.84 4.32 -28.32
C VAL A 377 -29.31 4.61 -28.63
N HIS A 378 -30.20 4.30 -27.68
CA HIS A 378 -31.62 4.60 -27.77
C HIS A 378 -31.96 5.89 -27.04
N GLU A 379 -31.62 5.97 -25.76
CA GLU A 379 -31.89 7.13 -24.91
C GLU A 379 -30.64 7.53 -24.11
N CYS A 380 -30.48 8.82 -23.85
CA CYS A 380 -29.42 9.39 -23.01
C CYS A 380 -30.01 10.58 -22.24
N GLU A 381 -30.24 10.41 -20.95
CA GLU A 381 -31.03 11.37 -20.15
C GLU A 381 -30.40 11.66 -18.79
N ASN A 382 -30.46 12.94 -18.39
CA ASN A 382 -30.10 13.38 -17.06
C ASN A 382 -31.22 13.06 -16.07
N GLN A 383 -30.86 12.35 -15.00
CA GLN A 383 -31.74 11.94 -13.92
C GLN A 383 -31.23 12.48 -12.57
N VAL A 384 -32.14 12.49 -11.59
CA VAL A 384 -31.84 12.91 -10.22
C VAL A 384 -32.29 11.81 -9.27
N MET A 385 -31.35 11.26 -8.52
CA MET A 385 -31.63 10.28 -7.49
C MET A 385 -32.22 10.97 -6.25
N ASP A 386 -33.20 10.32 -5.62
CA ASP A 386 -33.79 10.85 -4.39
C ASP A 386 -32.77 10.83 -3.25
N ALA A 387 -32.51 12.00 -2.66
CA ALA A 387 -31.55 12.15 -1.56
C ALA A 387 -31.87 11.25 -0.35
N ARG A 388 -33.10 10.77 -0.20
CA ARG A 388 -33.53 9.83 0.86
C ARG A 388 -32.87 8.45 0.76
N TYR A 389 -32.31 8.08 -0.39
CA TYR A 389 -31.55 6.83 -0.53
C TYR A 389 -30.18 6.87 0.16
N PHE A 390 -29.69 8.07 0.51
CA PHE A 390 -28.43 8.23 1.22
C PHE A 390 -28.65 8.36 2.74
N GLY A 391 -27.80 7.69 3.52
CA GLY A 391 -27.79 7.79 4.98
C GLY A 391 -26.97 8.98 5.50
N GLY A 392 -27.42 9.63 6.57
CA GLY A 392 -26.69 10.70 7.27
C GLY A 392 -27.39 12.06 7.20
N LYS A 393 -27.52 12.74 8.36
CA LYS A 393 -28.20 14.05 8.47
C LYS A 393 -27.26 15.24 8.29
N ASP A 394 -25.97 15.01 8.37
CA ASP A 394 -24.88 15.99 8.42
C ASP A 394 -24.14 16.15 7.09
N ARG A 395 -24.41 15.26 6.12
CA ARG A 395 -23.79 15.25 4.79
C ARG A 395 -24.80 15.53 3.68
N GLU A 396 -24.29 16.14 2.63
CA GLU A 396 -24.94 16.36 1.35
C GLU A 396 -24.26 15.44 0.34
N TYR A 397 -25.06 14.65 -0.39
CA TYR A 397 -24.60 13.68 -1.36
C TYR A 397 -24.91 14.19 -2.77
N PRO A 398 -24.05 13.89 -3.76
CA PRO A 398 -24.37 14.16 -5.16
C PRO A 398 -25.56 13.30 -5.62
N THR A 399 -26.47 13.88 -6.38
CA THR A 399 -27.73 13.24 -6.78
C THR A 399 -27.95 13.20 -8.29
N HIS A 400 -27.19 13.95 -9.08
CA HIS A 400 -27.38 14.03 -10.53
C HIS A 400 -26.53 12.97 -11.23
N PHE A 401 -27.11 12.26 -12.19
CA PHE A 401 -26.41 11.30 -13.04
C PHE A 401 -27.09 11.20 -14.40
N THR A 402 -26.39 10.72 -15.41
CA THR A 402 -26.92 10.47 -16.75
C THR A 402 -27.15 8.96 -16.92
N THR A 403 -28.27 8.57 -17.53
CA THR A 403 -28.53 7.18 -17.92
C THR A 403 -28.48 7.06 -19.43
N VAL A 404 -27.79 6.03 -19.93
CA VAL A 404 -27.78 5.67 -21.35
C VAL A 404 -28.42 4.29 -21.53
N THR A 405 -29.35 4.16 -22.48
CA THR A 405 -29.92 2.87 -22.89
C THR A 405 -29.44 2.51 -24.30
N TYR A 406 -29.12 1.23 -24.53
CA TYR A 406 -28.50 0.80 -25.78
C TYR A 406 -28.79 -0.67 -26.12
N THR A 407 -28.63 -1.04 -27.38
CA THR A 407 -28.62 -2.44 -27.85
C THR A 407 -27.27 -2.78 -28.49
N LEU A 408 -26.93 -4.08 -28.51
CA LEU A 408 -25.68 -4.59 -29.08
C LEU A 408 -25.95 -5.51 -30.27
N SER A 409 -25.18 -5.36 -31.34
CA SER A 409 -25.25 -6.24 -32.51
C SER A 409 -23.85 -6.59 -33.05
N PRO A 410 -23.44 -7.87 -33.05
CA PRO A 410 -24.09 -9.01 -32.38
C PRO A 410 -24.22 -8.83 -30.86
N GLU A 411 -25.17 -9.53 -30.25
CA GLU A 411 -25.38 -9.49 -28.79
C GLU A 411 -24.20 -10.16 -28.05
N LEU A 412 -23.86 -9.64 -26.86
CA LEU A 412 -22.80 -10.19 -26.01
C LEU A 412 -23.36 -11.01 -24.83
N PRO A 413 -22.64 -12.00 -24.30
CA PRO A 413 -23.03 -12.64 -23.04
C PRO A 413 -23.07 -11.64 -21.88
N ASP A 414 -23.90 -11.92 -20.87
CA ASP A 414 -23.99 -11.10 -19.67
C ASP A 414 -22.64 -10.94 -18.96
N GLY A 415 -22.37 -9.72 -18.50
CA GLY A 415 -21.17 -9.38 -17.74
C GLY A 415 -19.88 -9.25 -18.57
N VAL A 416 -19.90 -9.47 -19.88
CA VAL A 416 -18.71 -9.34 -20.75
C VAL A 416 -18.38 -7.88 -21.06
N LEU A 417 -19.39 -7.04 -21.26
CA LEU A 417 -19.22 -5.60 -21.51
C LEU A 417 -19.93 -4.82 -20.41
N ARG A 418 -19.20 -3.85 -19.84
CA ARG A 418 -19.73 -2.78 -19.00
C ARG A 418 -19.48 -1.44 -19.67
N ILE A 419 -20.40 -0.51 -19.46
CA ILE A 419 -20.25 0.89 -19.87
C ILE A 419 -20.14 1.71 -18.60
N GLU A 420 -19.07 2.48 -18.50
CA GLU A 420 -18.69 3.25 -17.31
C GLU A 420 -18.46 4.71 -17.68
N ASP A 421 -18.66 5.59 -16.71
CA ASP A 421 -18.25 6.98 -16.81
C ASP A 421 -16.71 7.08 -16.71
N CYS A 422 -16.12 7.95 -17.52
CA CYS A 422 -14.71 8.32 -17.38
C CYS A 422 -14.47 9.26 -16.18
N ALA A 423 -15.49 10.01 -15.74
CA ALA A 423 -15.42 10.88 -14.58
C ALA A 423 -15.64 10.12 -13.26
N ARG A 424 -14.94 10.57 -12.21
CA ARG A 424 -15.18 10.10 -10.84
C ARG A 424 -16.39 10.82 -10.23
N SER A 425 -17.11 10.11 -9.37
CA SER A 425 -18.21 10.69 -8.59
C SER A 425 -17.72 11.80 -7.68
N ASP A 426 -18.53 12.84 -7.50
CA ASP A 426 -18.25 13.87 -6.50
C ASP A 426 -18.25 13.24 -5.09
N HIS A 427 -17.37 13.71 -4.21
CA HIS A 427 -17.33 13.24 -2.82
C HIS A 427 -18.45 13.90 -1.99
N PRO A 428 -19.14 13.16 -1.09
CA PRO A 428 -20.11 13.74 -0.19
C PRO A 428 -19.50 14.87 0.67
N ARG A 429 -20.20 15.99 0.80
CA ARG A 429 -19.72 17.19 1.53
C ARG A 429 -20.56 17.47 2.76
N ARG A 430 -20.00 18.18 3.76
CA ARG A 430 -20.75 18.57 4.97
C ARG A 430 -21.79 19.63 4.64
N ARG A 431 -22.98 19.53 5.24
CA ARG A 431 -24.04 20.55 5.09
C ARG A 431 -23.62 21.86 5.75
N ALA A 432 -23.85 22.98 5.05
CA ALA A 432 -23.45 24.33 5.50
C ALA A 432 -24.18 24.83 6.77
N GLU A 433 -25.25 24.16 7.22
CA GLU A 433 -26.13 24.64 8.30
C GLU A 433 -25.50 24.61 9.70
N ASN A 434 -24.30 24.06 9.88
CA ASN A 434 -23.54 24.13 11.13
C ASN A 434 -22.44 25.21 11.14
N CYS A 435 -22.34 26.05 10.10
CA CYS A 435 -21.36 27.15 10.04
C CYS A 435 -21.84 28.46 10.70
N SER A 436 -22.89 28.42 11.52
CA SER A 436 -23.36 29.60 12.27
C SER A 436 -23.04 29.51 13.76
N ARG A 437 -21.75 29.51 14.12
CA ARG A 437 -21.27 30.11 15.38
C ARG A 437 -19.82 30.54 15.19
N ALA A 438 -19.64 31.82 14.88
CA ALA A 438 -18.35 32.46 14.91
C ALA A 438 -17.84 32.49 16.35
N GLU A 439 -16.87 31.64 16.68
CA GLU A 439 -15.93 31.89 17.77
C GLU A 439 -14.52 31.63 17.22
N ASN A 440 -13.89 32.71 16.77
CA ASN A 440 -12.45 32.94 16.61
C ASN A 440 -11.56 31.71 16.39
N CYS A 441 -11.16 31.45 15.14
CA CYS A 441 -9.76 31.15 14.83
C CYS A 441 -9.43 31.67 13.43
N SER A 442 -8.47 32.60 13.41
CA SER A 442 -7.76 33.05 12.23
C SER A 442 -7.19 31.85 11.45
N ARG A 443 -7.28 31.93 10.12
CA ARG A 443 -6.52 31.14 9.15
C ARG A 443 -5.09 30.86 9.65
N ALA A 444 -4.79 29.60 9.91
CA ALA A 444 -3.44 29.06 9.78
C ALA A 444 -3.48 28.10 8.58
N ALA A 445 -2.71 28.44 7.56
CA ALA A 445 -2.45 27.54 6.44
C ALA A 445 -1.60 26.38 6.96
N GLY A 446 -1.95 25.14 6.59
CA GLY A 446 -1.04 24.00 6.68
C GLY A 446 -1.30 22.96 7.78
N GLU A 447 -2.54 22.49 7.94
CA GLU A 447 -2.78 21.18 8.57
C GLU A 447 -3.41 20.24 7.52
N PRO A 448 -2.91 19.00 7.38
CA PRO A 448 -3.49 18.06 6.43
C PRO A 448 -4.86 17.62 6.97
N GLU A 449 -5.91 17.87 6.18
CA GLU A 449 -7.20 17.24 6.46
C GLU A 449 -6.96 15.73 6.44
N ALA A 450 -7.14 15.10 7.60
CA ALA A 450 -7.17 13.66 7.72
C ALA A 450 -8.22 13.15 6.72
N VAL A 451 -7.73 12.50 5.67
CA VAL A 451 -8.54 11.78 4.69
C VAL A 451 -9.15 10.60 5.45
N GLU A 452 -10.26 10.85 6.16
CA GLU A 452 -11.15 9.79 6.59
C GLU A 452 -11.72 9.17 5.32
N ASP A 453 -11.00 8.16 4.85
CA ASP A 453 -11.30 7.29 3.72
C ASP A 453 -12.55 6.47 4.04
N VAL A 454 -13.69 7.16 4.09
CA VAL A 454 -14.99 6.52 3.98
C VAL A 454 -15.19 6.32 2.50
N CYS A 455 -14.71 5.18 2.00
CA CYS A 455 -15.09 4.67 0.70
C CYS A 455 -16.60 4.87 0.57
N ALA A 456 -17.02 5.77 -0.31
CA ALA A 456 -18.40 5.83 -0.72
C ALA A 456 -18.67 4.45 -1.32
N VAL A 457 -19.37 3.59 -0.57
CA VAL A 457 -20.02 2.41 -1.14
C VAL A 457 -20.93 2.98 -2.21
N ALA A 458 -20.46 2.93 -3.45
CA ALA A 458 -21.21 3.32 -4.62
C ALA A 458 -22.44 2.41 -4.63
N ILE A 459 -23.58 2.94 -4.17
CA ILE A 459 -24.87 2.23 -4.21
C ILE A 459 -25.29 1.95 -5.66
N ILE A 460 -24.62 2.59 -6.63
CA ILE A 460 -24.59 2.17 -8.03
C ILE A 460 -23.12 1.86 -8.39
N GLY A 461 -22.70 0.62 -8.15
CA GLY A 461 -21.40 0.09 -8.58
C GLY A 461 -20.34 -0.14 -7.49
N GLY A 462 -20.69 -0.76 -6.36
CA GLY A 462 -19.69 -1.24 -5.40
C GLY A 462 -19.07 -2.56 -5.87
N ALA A 463 -17.74 -2.70 -5.75
CA ALA A 463 -16.86 -3.88 -5.97
C ALA A 463 -17.01 -4.68 -7.29
N ASP A 464 -18.23 -4.87 -7.78
CA ASP A 464 -18.62 -5.50 -9.05
C ASP A 464 -18.98 -4.45 -10.14
N GLY A 465 -18.68 -3.16 -9.89
CA GLY A 465 -18.93 -2.00 -10.77
C GLY A 465 -20.38 -1.86 -11.27
N PRO A 466 -20.67 -0.91 -12.18
CA PRO A 466 -22.06 -0.60 -12.51
C PRO A 466 -22.77 -1.83 -13.12
N THR A 467 -23.82 -2.28 -12.41
CA THR A 467 -24.76 -3.29 -12.90
C THR A 467 -25.53 -2.72 -14.08
N ALA A 468 -25.37 -3.30 -15.27
CA ALA A 468 -26.29 -3.05 -16.35
C ALA A 468 -27.71 -3.46 -15.90
N ILE A 469 -28.65 -2.52 -15.82
CA ILE A 469 -30.03 -2.82 -15.44
C ILE A 469 -30.72 -3.43 -16.67
N LEU A 470 -30.96 -4.73 -16.63
CA LEU A 470 -31.72 -5.44 -17.66
C LEU A 470 -33.20 -5.10 -17.52
N LEU A 471 -33.75 -4.38 -18.50
CA LEU A 471 -35.18 -4.14 -18.60
C LEU A 471 -35.82 -5.29 -19.40
N PRO A 472 -36.79 -6.03 -18.84
CA PRO A 472 -37.48 -7.05 -19.60
C PRO A 472 -38.46 -6.37 -20.55
N ASP A 473 -38.22 -6.48 -21.86
CA ASP A 473 -39.26 -6.21 -22.86
C ASP A 473 -39.31 -7.31 -23.91
N GLY A 474 -40.53 -7.69 -24.28
CA GLY A 474 -40.87 -8.81 -25.17
C GLY A 474 -40.56 -8.58 -26.65
N GLY A 475 -39.44 -7.93 -26.97
CA GLY A 475 -38.90 -7.72 -28.32
C GLY A 475 -37.67 -8.59 -28.60
N SER A 476 -37.30 -8.73 -29.89
CA SER A 476 -36.24 -9.63 -30.35
C SER A 476 -34.80 -9.16 -30.07
N GLU A 477 -34.60 -7.95 -29.54
CA GLU A 477 -33.28 -7.38 -29.22
C GLU A 477 -33.20 -7.03 -27.74
N ARG A 478 -32.08 -7.38 -27.10
CA ARG A 478 -31.89 -7.19 -25.65
C ARG A 478 -31.46 -5.77 -25.34
N LEU A 479 -32.27 -5.06 -24.54
CA LEU A 479 -31.99 -3.69 -24.12
C LEU A 479 -31.09 -3.67 -22.89
N HIS A 480 -30.09 -2.79 -22.92
CA HIS A 480 -29.12 -2.54 -21.85
C HIS A 480 -29.23 -1.11 -21.34
N ALA A 481 -28.79 -0.89 -20.10
CA ALA A 481 -28.70 0.45 -19.51
C ALA A 481 -27.41 0.61 -18.70
N ALA A 482 -26.84 1.81 -18.70
CA ALA A 482 -25.72 2.19 -17.84
C ALA A 482 -25.95 3.58 -17.24
N CYS A 483 -25.39 3.81 -16.05
CA CYS A 483 -25.51 5.06 -15.31
C CYS A 483 -24.13 5.71 -15.15
N SER A 484 -24.07 7.03 -15.29
CA SER A 484 -22.87 7.82 -15.05
C SER A 484 -22.55 7.92 -13.55
N ALA A 485 -21.41 8.51 -13.22
CA ALA A 485 -21.08 8.85 -11.85
C ALA A 485 -22.05 9.93 -11.30
N LEU A 486 -22.13 10.05 -9.97
CA LEU A 486 -23.00 11.02 -9.31
C LEU A 486 -22.31 12.37 -9.14
N HIS A 487 -23.01 13.45 -9.49
CA HIS A 487 -22.55 14.83 -9.35
C HIS A 487 -23.54 15.73 -8.60
N PHE A 488 -23.04 16.81 -8.00
CA PHE A 488 -23.89 17.82 -7.34
C PHE A 488 -24.70 18.65 -8.34
N SER A 489 -24.28 18.70 -9.60
CA SER A 489 -24.95 19.39 -10.69
C SER A 489 -25.07 18.46 -11.90
N PRO A 490 -26.08 18.66 -12.78
CA PRO A 490 -26.17 17.91 -14.04
C PRO A 490 -24.90 18.05 -14.88
N VAL A 491 -24.43 16.94 -15.43
CA VAL A 491 -23.34 16.92 -16.42
C VAL A 491 -23.97 16.94 -17.82
N GLY A 492 -23.51 17.85 -18.67
CA GLY A 492 -24.10 18.07 -19.99
C GLY A 492 -23.64 17.07 -21.05
N ASP A 493 -22.40 16.59 -20.93
CA ASP A 493 -21.77 15.70 -21.90
C ASP A 493 -20.89 14.70 -21.13
N VAL A 494 -21.31 13.44 -21.09
CA VAL A 494 -20.61 12.36 -20.40
C VAL A 494 -19.77 11.60 -21.41
N GLU A 495 -18.48 11.48 -21.14
CA GLU A 495 -17.58 10.58 -21.86
C GLU A 495 -17.69 9.19 -21.23
N TRP A 496 -18.16 8.22 -22.01
CA TRP A 496 -18.34 6.84 -21.58
C TRP A 496 -17.18 5.98 -22.06
N ARG A 497 -16.74 5.03 -21.24
CA ARG A 497 -15.76 3.99 -21.59
C ARG A 497 -16.39 2.60 -21.59
N MET A 498 -15.96 1.79 -22.54
CA MET A 498 -16.26 0.36 -22.56
C MET A 498 -15.24 -0.38 -21.68
N VAL A 499 -15.72 -1.27 -20.82
CA VAL A 499 -14.88 -2.16 -20.00
C VAL A 499 -15.22 -3.61 -20.33
N PHE A 500 -14.23 -4.36 -20.79
CA PHE A 500 -14.38 -5.76 -21.18
C PHE A 500 -13.90 -6.70 -20.08
N SER A 501 -14.78 -7.55 -19.60
CA SER A 501 -14.49 -8.58 -18.59
C SER A 501 -14.30 -9.92 -19.28
N GLU A 502 -13.05 -10.36 -19.46
CA GLU A 502 -12.73 -11.51 -20.31
C GLU A 502 -11.98 -12.60 -19.54
N LYS A 503 -12.31 -13.87 -19.86
CA LYS A 503 -11.55 -15.04 -19.38
C LYS A 503 -10.46 -15.38 -20.39
N SER A 504 -9.25 -15.64 -19.90
CA SER A 504 -8.07 -15.94 -20.72
C SER A 504 -7.93 -17.44 -21.03
N GLY A 505 -8.58 -18.33 -20.27
CA GLY A 505 -8.51 -19.77 -20.47
C GLY A 505 -9.75 -20.51 -19.97
N GLY A 506 -9.92 -21.74 -20.45
CA GLY A 506 -11.02 -22.62 -20.03
C GLY A 506 -10.78 -23.25 -18.65
N ASP A 507 -11.86 -23.72 -18.04
CA ASP A 507 -11.81 -24.40 -16.74
C ASP A 507 -11.01 -25.72 -16.85
N ILE A 508 -10.27 -26.05 -15.79
CA ILE A 508 -9.57 -27.35 -15.66
C ILE A 508 -10.06 -28.09 -14.42
N THR A 509 -10.07 -29.42 -14.49
CA THR A 509 -10.31 -30.28 -13.31
C THR A 509 -9.12 -31.20 -13.09
N VAL A 510 -8.57 -31.17 -11.89
CA VAL A 510 -7.41 -31.94 -11.44
C VAL A 510 -7.85 -32.96 -10.39
N THR A 511 -7.43 -34.21 -10.53
CA THR A 511 -7.63 -35.23 -9.49
C THR A 511 -6.57 -35.07 -8.41
N LEU A 512 -7.01 -34.74 -7.20
CA LEU A 512 -6.14 -34.56 -6.03
C LEU A 512 -5.92 -35.85 -5.26
N TRP A 513 -6.91 -36.74 -5.24
CA TRP A 513 -6.86 -37.99 -4.47
C TRP A 513 -7.85 -39.01 -5.02
N GLU A 514 -7.45 -40.28 -5.06
CA GLU A 514 -8.32 -41.42 -5.39
C GLU A 514 -7.83 -42.67 -4.64
N THR A 515 -8.73 -43.48 -4.07
CA THR A 515 -8.44 -44.73 -3.33
C THR A 515 -9.26 -45.90 -3.81
#